data_AF-A0A4P2QNQ6-F1
#
_entry.id   AF-A0A4P2QNQ6-F1
#
_cell.length_a   1.000
_cell.length_b   1.000
_cell.length_c   1.000
_cell.angle_alpha   90.00
_cell.angle_beta   90.00
_cell.angle_gamma   90.00
#
_symmetry.space_group_name_H-M   'P 1'
#
loop_
_entity.id
_entity.type
_entity.pdbx_description
1 polymer ?
#
loop_
_entity_poly.entity_id
_entity_poly.type
_entity_poly.pdbx_seq_one_letter_code
_entity_poly.pdbx_strand_id
1 'polypeptide(L)'
;MPECLTLAPTPDPRRFRAPDGALLSPPEGWACLPPGDAGLTRRVKLAGPSWMVVEKRGRKTFSRGLWAPAATIEAARAALEAERSTPAYAKKREADARRRERDQEAYVREFEAEVAAFLRFSPRYAALARALATRVTQHATPVGSGTVARTERIPVERRAESAVIAWMRHQTTAYDTMAIPRVKGMRREVRRELAQISRAILDLHRGDAPHAAASCPLCGALAGATAQPA
;
A
#
# COMPACT_ATOMS: atom_id res chain seq x y z
N MET A 1 3.11 22.29 -29.91
CA MET A 1 3.03 21.33 -28.78
C MET A 1 3.77 21.98 -27.62
N PRO A 2 3.16 22.24 -26.44
CA PRO A 2 3.93 22.78 -25.32
C PRO A 2 5.03 21.78 -24.95
N GLU A 3 6.30 22.20 -25.10
CA GLU A 3 7.47 21.35 -24.87
C GLU A 3 7.51 20.92 -23.39
N CYS A 4 7.08 19.68 -23.15
CA CYS A 4 7.18 19.05 -21.84
C CYS A 4 8.44 18.19 -21.82
N LEU A 5 9.47 18.62 -21.09
CA LEU A 5 10.72 17.89 -20.97
C LEU A 5 10.80 17.14 -19.64
N THR A 6 11.51 16.01 -19.63
CA THR A 6 11.93 15.31 -18.41
C THR A 6 13.44 15.37 -18.33
N LEU A 7 13.98 15.95 -17.26
CA LEU A 7 15.39 16.25 -17.08
C LEU A 7 15.92 15.61 -15.80
N ALA A 8 17.20 15.29 -15.74
CA ALA A 8 17.88 14.85 -14.52
C ALA A 8 18.50 16.04 -13.77
N PRO A 9 18.50 16.05 -12.42
CA PRO A 9 19.18 17.09 -11.66
C PRO A 9 20.70 17.00 -11.84
N THR A 10 21.39 18.11 -11.62
CA THR A 10 22.85 18.18 -11.47
C THR A 10 23.20 18.74 -10.09
N PRO A 11 24.48 18.79 -9.68
CA PRO A 11 24.88 19.46 -8.43
C PRO A 11 24.49 20.95 -8.40
N ASP A 12 24.40 21.59 -9.56
CA ASP A 12 23.85 22.95 -9.70
C ASP A 12 22.31 22.87 -9.72
N PRO A 13 21.60 23.51 -8.77
CA PRO A 13 20.15 23.47 -8.68
C PRO A 13 19.41 24.14 -9.84
N ARG A 14 20.11 24.90 -10.70
CA ARG A 14 19.55 25.56 -11.89
C ARG A 14 20.09 25.01 -13.20
N ARG A 15 20.88 23.94 -13.19
CA ARG A 15 21.23 23.18 -14.40
C ARG A 15 20.68 21.78 -14.35
N PHE A 16 20.06 21.36 -15.44
CA PHE A 16 19.47 20.04 -15.60
C PHE A 16 20.03 19.36 -16.84
N ARG A 17 20.13 18.03 -16.77
CA ARG A 17 20.62 17.21 -17.88
C ARG A 17 19.45 16.65 -18.68
N ALA A 18 19.39 16.98 -19.96
CA ALA A 18 18.43 16.41 -20.90
C ALA A 18 18.80 14.98 -21.32
N PRO A 19 17.87 14.20 -21.92
CA PRO A 19 18.14 12.83 -22.34
C PRO A 19 19.27 12.67 -23.37
N ASP A 20 19.49 13.69 -24.20
CA ASP A 20 20.60 13.79 -25.17
C ASP A 20 21.94 14.16 -24.52
N GLY A 21 21.97 14.38 -23.21
CA GLY A 21 23.14 14.76 -22.45
C GLY A 21 23.37 16.27 -22.33
N ALA A 22 22.59 17.10 -23.03
CA ALA A 22 22.70 18.55 -22.99
C ALA A 22 22.39 19.09 -21.59
N LEU A 23 23.07 20.18 -21.20
CA LEU A 23 22.79 20.90 -19.97
C LEU A 23 21.90 22.10 -20.26
N LEU A 24 20.72 22.13 -19.66
CA LEU A 24 19.72 23.17 -19.81
C LEU A 24 19.55 23.93 -18.51
N SER A 25 19.37 25.24 -18.62
CA SER A 25 18.95 26.11 -17.51
C SER A 25 17.49 26.53 -17.74
N PRO A 26 16.66 26.61 -16.69
CA PRO A 26 15.29 27.06 -16.85
C PRO A 26 15.27 28.48 -17.43
N PRO A 27 14.38 28.78 -18.39
CA PRO A 27 14.29 30.12 -18.96
C PRO A 27 14.03 31.19 -17.91
N GLU A 28 14.31 32.45 -18.26
CA GLU A 28 13.97 33.57 -17.41
C GLU A 28 12.46 33.61 -17.10
N GLY A 29 12.12 33.99 -15.87
CA GLY A 29 10.74 34.02 -15.39
C GLY A 29 10.15 32.65 -15.05
N TRP A 30 10.90 31.56 -15.14
CA TRP A 30 10.46 30.24 -14.68
C TRP A 30 10.74 30.03 -13.19
N ALA A 31 9.83 29.34 -12.52
CA ALA A 31 9.96 28.94 -11.13
C ALA A 31 9.76 27.43 -10.97
N CYS A 32 10.26 26.89 -9.86
CA CYS A 32 10.07 25.50 -9.50
C CYS A 32 8.80 25.33 -8.65
N LEU A 33 7.82 24.60 -9.17
CA LEU A 33 6.72 24.04 -8.38
C LEU A 33 7.23 22.78 -7.64
N PRO A 34 7.36 22.80 -6.31
CA PRO A 34 7.79 21.63 -5.56
C PRO A 34 6.78 20.48 -5.66
N PRO A 35 7.23 19.22 -5.53
CA PRO A 35 6.32 18.08 -5.49
C PRO A 35 5.40 18.15 -4.26
N GLY A 36 4.14 17.74 -4.42
CA GLY A 36 3.19 17.62 -3.29
C GLY A 36 1.73 17.73 -3.72
N ASP A 37 1.38 18.73 -4.53
CA ASP A 37 0.02 18.91 -5.03
C ASP A 37 -0.09 18.41 -6.48
N ALA A 38 -0.58 17.18 -6.63
CA ALA A 38 -0.79 16.57 -7.95
C ALA A 38 -1.84 17.32 -8.78
N GLY A 39 -2.84 17.94 -8.13
CA GLY A 39 -3.86 18.74 -8.79
C GLY A 39 -3.30 20.03 -9.37
N LEU A 40 -2.42 20.71 -8.63
CA LEU A 40 -1.71 21.89 -9.11
C LEU A 40 -0.72 21.54 -10.23
N THR A 41 0.07 20.48 -10.04
CA THR A 41 1.05 20.01 -11.03
C THR A 41 0.37 19.67 -12.37
N ARG A 42 -0.79 19.00 -12.34
CA ARG A 42 -1.56 18.68 -13.55
C ARG A 42 -2.05 19.93 -14.27
N ARG A 43 -2.55 20.94 -13.54
CA ARG A 43 -3.02 22.21 -14.12
C ARG A 43 -1.88 22.97 -14.79
N VAL A 44 -0.72 23.07 -14.13
CA VAL A 44 0.47 23.74 -14.70
C VAL A 44 0.93 23.06 -15.99
N LYS A 45 1.00 21.71 -16.02
CA LYS A 45 1.35 20.97 -17.24
C LYS A 45 0.36 21.18 -18.39
N LEU A 46 -0.93 21.33 -18.08
CA LEU A 46 -1.96 21.57 -19.10
C LEU A 46 -1.93 23.01 -19.62
N ALA A 47 -1.52 23.96 -18.78
CA ALA A 47 -1.54 25.38 -19.09
C ALA A 47 -0.39 25.84 -20.00
N GLY A 48 0.70 25.08 -20.12
CA GLY A 48 1.82 25.47 -20.99
C GLY A 48 3.07 24.61 -20.90
N PRO A 49 4.19 25.08 -21.47
CA PRO A 49 5.49 24.42 -21.40
C PRO A 49 5.93 24.18 -19.96
N SER A 50 6.54 23.01 -19.70
CA SER A 50 7.03 22.67 -18.37
C SER A 50 8.14 21.62 -18.40
N TRP A 51 9.09 21.71 -17.46
CA TRP A 51 10.18 20.75 -17.33
C TRP A 51 10.08 20.00 -16.00
N MET A 52 9.95 18.69 -16.07
CA MET A 52 9.94 17.83 -14.89
C MET A 52 11.37 17.39 -14.56
N VAL A 53 11.84 17.70 -13.35
CA VAL A 53 13.16 17.26 -12.90
C VAL A 53 13.02 15.97 -12.09
N VAL A 54 13.64 14.88 -12.54
CA VAL A 54 13.51 13.54 -11.95
C VAL A 54 14.89 12.99 -11.60
N GLU A 55 15.05 12.60 -10.34
CA GLU A 55 16.25 11.89 -9.86
C GLU A 55 15.99 10.39 -9.78
N LYS A 56 16.84 9.60 -10.42
CA LYS A 56 16.81 8.14 -10.32
C LYS A 56 17.72 7.68 -9.18
N ARG A 57 17.15 7.02 -8.17
CA ARG A 57 17.89 6.36 -7.08
C ARG A 57 17.62 4.86 -7.12
N GLY A 58 18.57 4.09 -7.65
CA GLY A 58 18.39 2.67 -7.91
C GLY A 58 17.24 2.41 -8.89
N ARG A 59 16.21 1.67 -8.43
CA ARG A 59 14.99 1.38 -9.22
C ARG A 59 13.87 2.40 -9.02
N LYS A 60 14.05 3.37 -8.12
CA LYS A 60 13.02 4.38 -7.79
C LYS A 60 13.33 5.71 -8.47
N THR A 61 12.28 6.43 -8.84
CA THR A 61 12.36 7.81 -9.35
C THR A 61 11.76 8.77 -8.33
N PHE A 62 12.43 9.90 -8.14
CA PHE A 62 12.06 10.94 -7.20
C PHE A 62 11.88 12.24 -7.99
N SER A 63 10.70 12.85 -7.89
CA SER A 63 10.49 14.18 -8.47
C SER A 63 11.23 15.22 -7.63
N ARG A 64 11.97 16.12 -8.29
CA ARG A 64 12.60 17.31 -7.71
C ARG A 64 11.79 18.59 -7.96
N GLY A 65 10.66 18.48 -8.64
CA GLY A 65 9.77 19.60 -8.95
C GLY A 65 9.47 19.72 -10.43
N LEU A 66 8.50 20.57 -10.74
CA LEU A 66 8.10 20.96 -12.09
C LEU A 66 8.47 22.42 -12.30
N TRP A 67 9.37 22.69 -13.25
CA TRP A 67 9.68 24.05 -13.68
C TRP A 67 8.70 24.48 -14.75
N ALA A 68 8.16 25.68 -14.63
CA ALA A 68 7.24 26.29 -15.58
C ALA A 68 7.30 27.82 -15.41
N PRO A 69 6.74 28.62 -16.33
CA PRO A 69 6.62 30.07 -16.15
C PRO A 69 5.96 30.38 -14.79
N ALA A 70 6.58 31.28 -14.00
CA ALA A 70 6.11 31.62 -12.66
C ALA A 70 4.66 32.13 -12.69
N ALA A 71 4.31 32.95 -13.70
CA ALA A 71 2.95 33.43 -13.91
C ALA A 71 1.94 32.28 -14.10
N THR A 72 2.31 31.21 -14.79
CA THR A 72 1.45 30.02 -14.98
C THR A 72 1.26 29.26 -13.67
N ILE A 73 2.32 29.12 -12.87
CA ILE A 73 2.24 28.47 -11.55
C ILE A 73 1.31 29.26 -10.63
N GLU A 74 1.48 30.58 -10.56
CA GLU A 74 0.68 31.44 -9.69
C GLU A 74 -0.78 31.53 -10.14
N ALA A 75 -1.05 31.64 -11.45
CA ALA A 75 -2.42 31.61 -11.96
C ALA A 75 -3.12 30.27 -11.66
N ALA A 76 -2.41 29.14 -11.85
CA ALA A 76 -2.95 27.82 -11.53
C ALA A 76 -3.18 27.62 -10.02
N ARG A 77 -2.30 28.20 -9.18
CA ARG A 77 -2.45 28.20 -7.72
C ARG A 77 -3.67 29.01 -7.29
N ALA A 78 -3.80 30.24 -7.77
CA ALA A 78 -4.93 31.11 -7.46
C ALA A 78 -6.27 30.50 -7.89
N ALA A 79 -6.33 29.93 -9.11
CA ALA A 79 -7.53 29.25 -9.59
C ALA A 79 -7.90 28.02 -8.74
N LEU A 80 -6.90 27.22 -8.33
CA LEU A 80 -7.13 26.06 -7.47
C LEU A 80 -7.57 26.47 -6.06
N GLU A 81 -7.01 27.53 -5.51
CA GLU A 81 -7.40 28.04 -4.19
C GLU A 81 -8.82 28.60 -4.22
N ALA A 82 -9.18 29.35 -5.26
CA ALA A 82 -10.54 29.82 -5.48
C ALA A 82 -11.55 28.66 -5.63
N GLU A 83 -11.18 27.57 -6.30
CA GLU A 83 -12.01 26.35 -6.36
C GLU A 83 -12.17 25.71 -4.98
N ARG A 84 -11.07 25.58 -4.23
CA ARG A 84 -11.02 24.95 -2.91
C ARG A 84 -11.79 25.72 -1.83
N SER A 85 -11.85 27.03 -1.93
CA SER A 85 -12.59 27.88 -0.99
C SER A 85 -14.11 27.82 -1.19
N THR A 86 -14.60 27.18 -2.27
CA THR A 86 -16.04 27.05 -2.49
C THR A 86 -16.70 26.05 -1.53
N PRO A 87 -17.91 26.35 -1.00
CA PRO A 87 -18.69 25.39 -0.23
C PRO A 87 -19.01 24.10 -1.01
N ALA A 88 -19.16 24.22 -2.34
CA ALA A 88 -19.38 23.09 -3.22
C ALA A 88 -18.19 22.10 -3.22
N TYR A 89 -16.95 22.61 -3.24
CA TYR A 89 -15.75 21.79 -3.13
C TYR A 89 -15.66 21.08 -1.78
N ALA A 90 -15.90 21.79 -0.67
CA ALA A 90 -15.91 21.21 0.67
C ALA A 90 -16.95 20.08 0.79
N LYS A 91 -18.18 20.32 0.33
CA LYS A 91 -19.25 19.32 0.30
C LYS A 91 -18.89 18.10 -0.54
N LYS A 92 -18.26 18.31 -1.71
CA LYS A 92 -17.79 17.21 -2.57
C LYS A 92 -16.70 16.38 -1.89
N ARG A 93 -15.73 17.03 -1.24
CA ARG A 93 -14.64 16.36 -0.50
C ARG A 93 -15.15 15.50 0.63
N GLU A 94 -16.12 16.01 1.38
CA GLU A 94 -16.78 15.25 2.45
C GLU A 94 -17.56 14.07 1.90
N ALA A 95 -18.36 14.26 0.84
CA ALA A 95 -19.08 13.17 0.19
C ALA A 95 -18.12 12.08 -0.35
N ASP A 96 -16.99 12.48 -0.94
CA ASP A 96 -15.93 11.57 -1.40
C ASP A 96 -15.23 10.84 -0.25
N ALA A 97 -15.05 11.47 0.92
CA ALA A 97 -14.52 10.83 2.11
C ALA A 97 -15.50 9.78 2.64
N ARG A 98 -16.76 10.17 2.85
CA ARG A 98 -17.84 9.27 3.29
C ARG A 98 -18.05 8.09 2.34
N ARG A 99 -17.95 8.31 1.02
CA ARG A 99 -18.01 7.21 0.04
C ARG A 99 -16.86 6.24 0.24
N ARG A 100 -15.62 6.72 0.34
CA ARG A 100 -14.44 5.88 0.55
C ARG A 100 -14.49 5.12 1.86
N GLU A 101 -15.03 5.70 2.92
CA GLU A 101 -15.27 5.02 4.20
C GLU A 101 -16.27 3.87 4.02
N ARG A 102 -17.40 4.10 3.35
CA ARG A 102 -18.36 3.02 3.06
C ARG A 102 -17.78 1.91 2.20
N ASP A 103 -17.08 2.27 1.12
CA ASP A 103 -16.42 1.31 0.23
C ASP A 103 -15.37 0.50 1.02
N GLN A 104 -14.66 1.17 1.93
CA GLN A 104 -13.68 0.54 2.80
C GLN A 104 -14.32 -0.46 3.75
N GLU A 105 -15.38 -0.07 4.45
CA GLU A 105 -16.08 -0.97 5.37
C GLU A 105 -16.69 -2.16 4.63
N ALA A 106 -17.27 -1.94 3.45
CA ALA A 106 -17.81 -3.01 2.61
C ALA A 106 -16.71 -4.01 2.23
N TYR A 107 -15.57 -3.51 1.77
CA TYR A 107 -14.40 -4.33 1.44
C TYR A 107 -13.84 -5.08 2.66
N VAL A 108 -13.78 -4.45 3.85
CA VAL A 108 -13.33 -5.13 5.08
C VAL A 108 -14.26 -6.29 5.42
N ARG A 109 -15.58 -6.08 5.33
CA ARG A 109 -16.59 -7.12 5.58
C ARG A 109 -16.49 -8.27 4.58
N GLU A 110 -16.36 -7.97 3.29
CA GLU A 110 -16.15 -8.97 2.23
C GLU A 110 -14.86 -9.76 2.47
N PHE A 111 -13.76 -9.07 2.76
CA PHE A 111 -12.47 -9.71 3.01
C PHE A 111 -12.51 -10.63 4.24
N GLU A 112 -13.15 -10.21 5.34
CA GLU A 112 -13.31 -11.05 6.53
C GLU A 112 -14.15 -12.30 6.24
N ALA A 113 -15.22 -12.15 5.45
CA ALA A 113 -16.04 -13.28 5.00
C ALA A 113 -15.21 -14.28 4.18
N GLU A 114 -14.38 -13.80 3.26
CA GLU A 114 -13.49 -14.65 2.47
C GLU A 114 -12.41 -15.33 3.30
N VAL A 115 -11.89 -14.64 4.33
CA VAL A 115 -10.99 -15.27 5.30
C VAL A 115 -11.72 -16.39 6.04
N ALA A 116 -12.91 -16.14 6.58
CA ALA A 116 -13.71 -17.14 7.28
C ALA A 116 -14.04 -18.34 6.37
N ALA A 117 -14.42 -18.07 5.12
CA ALA A 117 -14.69 -19.08 4.10
C ALA A 117 -13.44 -19.93 3.79
N PHE A 118 -12.25 -19.33 3.72
CA PHE A 118 -11.00 -20.07 3.53
C PHE A 118 -10.63 -20.95 4.72
N LEU A 119 -10.89 -20.50 5.96
CA LEU A 119 -10.55 -21.25 7.16
C LEU A 119 -11.26 -22.61 7.20
N ARG A 120 -12.57 -22.65 6.88
CA ARG A 120 -13.39 -23.87 6.87
C ARG A 120 -13.27 -24.71 8.14
N PHE A 121 -13.19 -24.03 9.29
CA PHE A 121 -13.11 -24.72 10.57
C PHE A 121 -14.42 -25.42 10.88
N SER A 122 -14.35 -26.54 11.59
CA SER A 122 -15.52 -27.28 12.01
C SER A 122 -16.35 -26.46 13.01
N PRO A 123 -17.64 -26.77 13.22
CA PRO A 123 -18.49 -26.06 14.17
C PRO A 123 -17.90 -25.96 15.58
N ARG A 124 -17.17 -27.01 16.01
CA ARG A 124 -16.44 -27.04 17.29
C ARG A 124 -15.46 -25.87 17.43
N TYR A 125 -14.80 -25.48 16.33
CA TYR A 125 -13.78 -24.43 16.31
C TYR A 125 -14.30 -23.10 15.74
N ALA A 126 -15.62 -22.91 15.61
CA ALA A 126 -16.20 -21.71 15.01
C ALA A 126 -15.82 -20.41 15.72
N ALA A 127 -15.69 -20.42 17.05
CA ALA A 127 -15.24 -19.25 17.81
C ALA A 127 -13.78 -18.88 17.48
N LEU A 128 -12.92 -19.89 17.32
CA LEU A 128 -11.52 -19.70 16.95
C LEU A 128 -11.40 -19.16 15.52
N ALA A 129 -12.23 -19.67 14.60
CA ALA A 129 -12.28 -19.20 13.22
C ALA A 129 -12.64 -17.72 13.13
N ARG A 130 -13.67 -17.28 13.88
CA ARG A 130 -14.06 -15.86 13.95
C ARG A 130 -12.91 -15.01 14.50
N ALA A 131 -12.30 -15.41 15.61
CA ALA A 131 -11.19 -14.68 16.20
C ALA A 131 -9.99 -14.55 15.24
N LEU A 132 -9.66 -15.61 14.51
CA LEU A 132 -8.60 -15.59 13.50
C LEU A 132 -8.97 -14.68 12.32
N ALA A 133 -10.20 -14.79 11.80
CA ALA A 133 -10.67 -14.00 10.68
C ALA A 133 -10.63 -12.49 10.99
N THR A 134 -11.09 -12.09 12.17
CA THR A 134 -11.03 -10.71 12.63
C THR A 134 -9.59 -10.21 12.72
N ARG A 135 -8.67 -10.98 13.33
CA ARG A 135 -7.26 -10.55 13.48
C ARG A 135 -6.53 -10.43 12.13
N VAL A 136 -6.72 -11.40 11.24
CA VAL A 136 -6.14 -11.35 9.88
C VAL A 136 -6.66 -10.14 9.13
N THR A 137 -7.97 -9.87 9.21
CA THR A 137 -8.62 -8.74 8.54
C THR A 137 -8.11 -7.39 9.07
N GLN A 138 -8.05 -7.23 10.40
CA GLN A 138 -7.54 -6.03 11.05
C GLN A 138 -6.08 -5.74 10.68
N HIS A 139 -5.26 -6.79 10.56
CA HIS A 139 -3.87 -6.63 10.15
C HIS A 139 -3.71 -6.32 8.65
N ALA A 140 -4.51 -6.96 7.80
CA ALA A 140 -4.26 -6.96 6.35
C ALA A 140 -4.94 -5.79 5.61
N THR A 141 -6.13 -5.37 6.02
CA THR A 141 -6.95 -4.39 5.28
C THR A 141 -6.57 -2.91 5.43
N PRO A 142 -5.85 -2.42 6.47
CA PRO A 142 -5.45 -1.01 6.54
C PRO A 142 -4.62 -0.56 5.34
N VAL A 143 -4.73 0.73 4.98
CA VAL A 143 -3.88 1.33 3.93
C VAL A 143 -2.44 1.35 4.41
N GLY A 144 -1.52 0.85 3.60
CA GLY A 144 -0.10 0.78 3.96
C GLY A 144 0.28 -0.40 4.85
N SER A 145 -0.60 -1.41 5.02
CA SER A 145 -0.32 -2.62 5.82
C SER A 145 0.85 -3.48 5.32
N GLY A 146 1.37 -3.21 4.12
CA GLY A 146 2.43 -4.01 3.51
C GLY A 146 1.97 -5.39 3.02
N THR A 147 0.66 -5.65 3.02
CA THR A 147 0.07 -6.92 2.57
C THR A 147 -0.50 -6.84 1.16
N VAL A 148 -0.89 -8.00 0.63
CA VAL A 148 -1.54 -8.11 -0.68
C VAL A 148 -3.05 -7.88 -0.62
N ALA A 149 -3.65 -7.59 0.54
CA ALA A 149 -5.10 -7.57 0.72
C ALA A 149 -5.83 -6.68 -0.31
N ARG A 150 -5.23 -5.54 -0.67
CA ARG A 150 -5.81 -4.53 -1.58
C ARG A 150 -5.32 -4.61 -3.02
N THR A 151 -4.57 -5.64 -3.42
CA THR A 151 -4.08 -5.70 -4.80
C THR A 151 -5.22 -6.02 -5.76
N GLU A 152 -5.33 -5.25 -6.84
CA GLU A 152 -6.31 -5.52 -7.92
C GLU A 152 -5.89 -6.68 -8.83
N ARG A 153 -4.67 -7.23 -8.65
CA ARG A 153 -4.09 -8.25 -9.55
C ARG A 153 -4.61 -9.66 -9.34
N ILE A 154 -5.15 -9.97 -8.16
CA ILE A 154 -5.65 -11.31 -7.84
C ILE A 154 -7.03 -11.20 -7.18
N PRO A 155 -7.92 -12.19 -7.34
CA PRO A 155 -9.23 -12.23 -6.71
C PRO A 155 -9.18 -12.16 -5.17
N VAL A 156 -10.26 -11.69 -4.55
CA VAL A 156 -10.32 -11.42 -3.09
C VAL A 156 -10.06 -12.67 -2.25
N GLU A 157 -10.52 -13.83 -2.71
CA GLU A 157 -10.39 -15.13 -2.09
C GLU A 157 -8.90 -15.53 -2.00
N ARG A 158 -8.13 -15.26 -3.07
CA ARG A 158 -6.68 -15.50 -3.11
C ARG A 158 -5.91 -14.54 -2.21
N ARG A 159 -6.41 -13.31 -2.04
CA ARG A 159 -5.83 -12.33 -1.10
C ARG A 159 -6.09 -12.75 0.35
N ALA A 160 -7.29 -13.21 0.65
CA ALA A 160 -7.67 -13.74 1.96
C ALA A 160 -6.80 -14.96 2.33
N GLU A 161 -6.69 -15.95 1.45
CA GLU A 161 -5.79 -17.11 1.63
C GLU A 161 -4.35 -16.67 1.90
N SER A 162 -3.82 -15.76 1.07
CA SER A 162 -2.46 -15.25 1.22
C SER A 162 -2.24 -14.51 2.55
N ALA A 163 -3.24 -13.74 3.00
CA ALA A 163 -3.20 -13.02 4.27
C ALA A 163 -3.23 -13.97 5.46
N VAL A 164 -4.06 -15.01 5.43
CA VAL A 164 -4.09 -16.04 6.49
C VAL A 164 -2.75 -16.74 6.58
N ILE A 165 -2.20 -17.22 5.46
CA ILE A 165 -0.90 -17.91 5.47
C ILE A 165 0.25 -16.99 5.90
N ALA A 166 0.20 -15.71 5.54
CA ALA A 166 1.17 -14.73 6.02
C ALA A 166 1.03 -14.54 7.53
N TRP A 167 -0.18 -14.30 8.04
CA TRP A 167 -0.43 -14.14 9.48
C TRP A 167 0.03 -15.37 10.26
N MET A 168 -0.36 -16.57 9.83
CA MET A 168 0.08 -17.83 10.44
C MET A 168 1.60 -17.92 10.50
N ARG A 169 2.30 -17.65 9.39
CA ARG A 169 3.76 -17.68 9.36
C ARG A 169 4.39 -16.76 10.41
N HIS A 170 3.86 -15.55 10.58
CA HIS A 170 4.39 -14.60 11.57
C HIS A 170 4.04 -14.97 13.02
N GLN A 171 2.88 -15.59 13.25
CA GLN A 171 2.34 -15.80 14.58
C GLN A 171 2.59 -17.19 15.16
N THR A 172 2.79 -18.20 14.31
CA THR A 172 2.90 -19.61 14.75
C THR A 172 4.24 -20.25 14.43
N THR A 173 5.19 -19.48 13.89
CA THR A 173 6.53 -19.98 13.52
C THR A 173 7.62 -18.99 13.93
N ALA A 174 8.89 -19.41 13.92
CA ALA A 174 10.04 -18.55 14.20
C ALA A 174 10.43 -17.62 13.03
N TYR A 175 9.52 -17.33 12.10
CA TYR A 175 9.84 -16.63 10.85
C TYR A 175 10.48 -15.26 11.04
N ASP A 176 10.11 -14.52 12.08
CA ASP A 176 10.63 -13.18 12.33
C ASP A 176 12.04 -13.18 12.94
N THR A 177 12.44 -14.28 13.59
CA THR A 177 13.74 -14.41 14.27
C THR A 177 14.71 -15.35 13.54
N MET A 178 14.23 -16.17 12.59
CA MET A 178 15.07 -17.13 11.89
C MET A 178 16.08 -16.45 10.95
N ALA A 179 17.32 -16.95 10.96
CA ALA A 179 18.35 -16.52 10.03
C ALA A 179 18.13 -17.18 8.65
N ILE A 180 17.77 -16.38 7.64
CA ILE A 180 17.63 -16.84 6.26
C ILE A 180 18.86 -16.36 5.45
N PRO A 181 19.67 -17.28 4.89
CA PRO A 181 20.80 -16.92 4.04
C PRO A 181 20.39 -16.02 2.85
N ARG A 182 21.24 -15.05 2.49
CA ARG A 182 21.01 -14.11 1.37
C ARG A 182 21.31 -14.75 0.00
N VAL A 183 20.86 -15.98 -0.20
CA VAL A 183 20.98 -16.72 -1.47
C VAL A 183 19.73 -16.47 -2.32
N LYS A 184 19.91 -16.30 -3.63
CA LYS A 184 18.81 -16.07 -4.57
C LYS A 184 17.80 -17.22 -4.48
N GLY A 185 16.54 -16.90 -4.17
CA GLY A 185 15.46 -17.89 -4.06
C GLY A 185 15.23 -18.45 -2.65
N MET A 186 16.23 -18.45 -1.77
CA MET A 186 16.17 -19.09 -0.44
C MET A 186 14.99 -18.60 0.41
N ARG A 187 14.77 -17.28 0.49
CA ARG A 187 13.62 -16.72 1.23
C ARG A 187 12.26 -17.20 0.69
N ARG A 188 12.15 -17.44 -0.61
CA ARG A 188 10.91 -17.91 -1.23
C ARG A 188 10.65 -19.38 -0.89
N GLU A 189 11.69 -20.18 -0.84
CA GLU A 189 11.67 -21.59 -0.45
C GLU A 189 11.25 -21.76 1.00
N VAL A 190 11.94 -21.08 1.93
CA VAL A 190 11.57 -21.06 3.37
C VAL A 190 10.11 -20.62 3.56
N ARG A 191 9.66 -19.57 2.86
CA ARG A 191 8.25 -19.13 2.94
C ARG A 191 7.26 -20.18 2.43
N ARG A 192 7.66 -21.03 1.47
CA ARG A 192 6.82 -22.12 0.95
C ARG A 192 6.70 -23.24 1.97
N GLU A 193 7.81 -23.64 2.61
CA GLU A 193 7.81 -24.65 3.66
C GLU A 193 6.98 -24.21 4.87
N LEU A 194 7.19 -22.99 5.37
CA LEU A 194 6.40 -22.45 6.47
C LEU A 194 4.91 -22.32 6.13
N ALA A 195 4.58 -22.10 4.85
CA ALA A 195 3.19 -22.10 4.39
C ALA A 195 2.55 -23.50 4.45
N GLN A 196 3.31 -24.56 4.20
CA GLN A 196 2.83 -25.94 4.37
C GLN A 196 2.57 -26.25 5.84
N ILE A 197 3.50 -25.87 6.74
CA ILE A 197 3.31 -26.00 8.19
C ILE A 197 2.07 -25.24 8.66
N SER A 198 1.90 -24.01 8.18
CA SER A 198 0.71 -23.19 8.48
C SER A 198 -0.60 -23.89 8.06
N ARG A 199 -0.63 -24.52 6.88
CA ARG A 199 -1.81 -25.28 6.41
C ARG A 199 -2.08 -26.49 7.28
N ALA A 200 -1.05 -27.25 7.65
CA ALA A 200 -1.21 -28.40 8.53
C ALA A 200 -1.82 -28.00 9.88
N ILE A 201 -1.40 -26.87 10.46
CA ILE A 201 -2.00 -26.34 11.70
C ILE A 201 -3.47 -25.95 11.49
N LEU A 202 -3.81 -25.30 10.38
CA LEU A 202 -5.20 -24.95 10.06
C LEU A 202 -6.08 -26.20 9.89
N ASP A 203 -5.55 -27.25 9.26
CA ASP A 203 -6.29 -28.50 8.99
C ASP A 203 -6.70 -29.23 10.28
N LEU A 204 -5.95 -29.09 11.38
CA LEU A 204 -6.33 -29.62 12.70
C LEU A 204 -7.68 -29.09 13.22
N HIS A 205 -8.15 -27.96 12.70
CA HIS A 205 -9.37 -27.28 13.11
C HIS A 205 -10.51 -27.46 12.10
N ARG A 206 -10.25 -28.09 10.95
CA ARG A 206 -11.27 -28.34 9.91
C ARG A 206 -12.08 -29.61 10.18
N GLY A 207 -11.52 -30.54 10.96
CA GLY A 207 -12.25 -31.68 11.52
C GLY A 207 -12.71 -31.42 12.95
N ASP A 208 -13.60 -32.28 13.46
CA ASP A 208 -14.12 -32.17 14.82
C ASP A 208 -13.24 -32.82 15.89
N ALA A 209 -12.12 -33.44 15.50
CA ALA A 209 -11.19 -34.08 16.42
C ALA A 209 -10.64 -33.06 17.44
N PRO A 210 -10.77 -33.33 18.74
CA PRO A 210 -10.21 -32.46 19.77
C PRO A 210 -8.68 -32.56 19.76
N HIS A 211 -8.01 -31.42 20.00
CA HIS A 211 -6.59 -31.39 20.32
C HIS A 211 -6.35 -30.48 21.53
N ALA A 212 -5.22 -30.67 22.22
CA ALA A 212 -4.87 -29.86 23.36
C ALA A 212 -4.51 -28.43 22.93
N ALA A 213 -5.29 -27.44 23.39
CA ALA A 213 -5.07 -26.04 23.02
C ALA A 213 -3.69 -25.52 23.46
N ALA A 214 -3.16 -26.02 24.59
CA ALA A 214 -1.86 -25.64 25.12
C ALA A 214 -0.67 -26.04 24.22
N SER A 215 -0.82 -27.08 23.40
CA SER A 215 0.21 -27.53 22.45
C SER A 215 -0.06 -27.08 21.00
N CYS A 216 -1.16 -26.36 20.76
CA CYS A 216 -1.50 -25.85 19.44
C CYS A 216 -0.97 -24.42 19.25
N PRO A 217 -0.03 -24.18 18.31
CA PRO A 217 0.54 -22.85 18.09
C PRO A 217 -0.52 -21.79 17.73
N LEU A 218 -1.56 -22.17 16.98
CA LEU A 218 -2.65 -21.25 16.63
C LEU A 218 -3.49 -20.86 17.85
N CYS A 219 -3.88 -21.83 18.67
CA CYS A 219 -4.63 -21.57 19.90
C CYS A 219 -3.82 -20.67 20.85
N GLY A 220 -2.52 -20.97 21.01
CA GLY A 220 -1.60 -20.13 21.79
C GLY A 220 -1.47 -18.70 21.25
N ALA A 221 -1.26 -18.54 19.94
CA ALA A 221 -1.17 -17.23 19.31
C ALA A 221 -2.45 -16.39 19.49
N LEU A 222 -3.62 -17.01 19.36
CA LEU A 222 -4.91 -16.34 19.54
C LEU A 222 -5.23 -16.05 21.01
N ALA A 223 -4.66 -16.80 21.96
CA ALA A 223 -4.76 -16.53 23.39
C ALA A 223 -3.79 -15.43 23.84
N GLY A 224 -2.57 -15.36 23.30
CA GLY A 224 -1.57 -14.34 23.65
C GLY A 224 -1.84 -12.96 23.03
N ALA A 225 -2.48 -12.92 21.87
CA ALA A 225 -2.82 -11.67 21.17
C ALA A 225 -3.96 -10.86 21.82
N THR A 226 -4.44 -11.22 23.02
CA THR A 226 -5.25 -10.33 23.87
C THR A 226 -4.39 -9.35 24.68
N ALA A 227 -3.06 -9.48 24.68
CA ALA A 227 -2.14 -8.71 25.51
C ALA A 227 -1.27 -7.67 24.78
N GLN A 228 -1.44 -7.44 23.48
CA GLN A 228 -0.73 -6.37 22.75
C GLN A 228 -1.68 -5.23 22.39
N PRO A 229 -1.62 -4.07 23.09
CA PRO A 229 -2.21 -2.84 22.59
C PRO A 229 -1.34 -2.27 21.45
N ALA A 230 -1.99 -1.47 20.61
CA ALA A 230 -1.44 -0.75 19.47
C ALA A 230 -0.29 0.20 19.83
#